data_AF-A0A534L9U7-F1
#
_entry.id   AF-A0A534L9U7-F1
#
_cell.length_a   1.000
_cell.length_b   1.000
_cell.length_c   1.000
_cell.angle_alpha   90.00
_cell.angle_beta   90.00
_cell.angle_gamma   90.00
#
_symmetry.space_group_name_H-M   'P 1'
#
loop_
_entity.id
_entity.type
_entity.pdbx_description
1 polymer ?
#
loop_
_entity_poly.entity_id
_entity_poly.type
_entity_poly.pdbx_seq_one_letter_code
_entity_poly.pdbx_strand_id
1 'polypeptide(L)' 'ETPVGAIALENMLKLARLGVIILPASPGFYGQPKRIADLVDFVVARILDHLGIEHSIGVRWTGPE' A
#
# COMPACT_ATOMS: atom_id res chain seq x y z
N GLU A 1 -5.15 -9.13 -5.02
CA GLU A 1 -6.01 -9.81 -6.02
C GLU A 1 -5.87 -9.10 -7.34
N THR A 2 -5.67 -9.83 -8.43
CA THR A 2 -5.65 -9.28 -9.79
C THR A 2 -5.85 -10.42 -10.80
N PRO A 3 -6.76 -10.30 -11.78
CA PRO A 3 -7.65 -9.17 -12.04
C PRO A 3 -8.76 -9.03 -10.98
N VAL A 4 -9.33 -7.84 -10.84
CA VAL A 4 -10.42 -7.58 -9.90
C VAL A 4 -11.75 -7.52 -10.65
N GLY A 5 -12.67 -8.44 -10.33
CA GLY A 5 -14.02 -8.47 -10.90
C GLY A 5 -14.96 -7.42 -10.30
N ALA A 6 -16.09 -7.16 -10.98
CA ALA A 6 -17.08 -6.15 -10.58
C ALA A 6 -17.58 -6.32 -9.13
N ILE A 7 -17.89 -7.55 -8.72
CA ILE A 7 -18.35 -7.84 -7.34
C ILE A 7 -17.31 -7.40 -6.29
N ALA A 8 -16.02 -7.69 -6.53
CA ALA A 8 -14.97 -7.29 -5.61
C ALA A 8 -14.78 -5.76 -5.58
N LEU A 9 -14.88 -5.08 -6.74
CA LEU A 9 -14.85 -3.62 -6.81
C LEU A 9 -16.01 -2.97 -6.05
N GLU A 10 -17.24 -3.48 -6.21
CA GLU A 10 -18.41 -3.01 -5.48
C GLU A 10 -18.25 -3.16 -3.97
N ASN A 11 -17.73 -4.31 -3.52
CA ASN A 11 -17.44 -4.57 -2.11
C ASN A 11 -16.38 -3.61 -1.56
N MET A 12 -15.27 -3.42 -2.28
CA MET A 12 -14.21 -2.48 -1.89
C MET A 12 -14.72 -1.04 -1.84
N LEU A 13 -15.51 -0.60 -2.83
CA LEU A 13 -16.10 0.73 -2.84
C LEU A 13 -17.08 0.94 -1.68
N LYS A 14 -17.92 -0.06 -1.38
CA LYS A 14 -18.86 -0.01 -0.25
C LYS A 14 -18.11 0.18 1.07
N LEU A 15 -17.05 -0.60 1.29
CA LEU A 15 -16.22 -0.49 2.50
C LEU A 15 -15.49 0.85 2.57
N ALA A 16 -14.90 1.32 1.46
CA ALA A 16 -14.22 2.61 1.39
C ALA A 16 -15.16 3.77 1.76
N ARG A 17 -16.42 3.74 1.32
CA ARG A 17 -17.45 4.73 1.69
C ARG A 17 -17.79 4.73 3.19
N LEU A 18 -17.51 3.65 3.91
CA LEU A 18 -17.70 3.54 5.37
C LEU A 18 -16.44 3.91 6.16
N GLY A 19 -15.39 4.41 5.50
CA GLY A 19 -14.13 4.80 6.14
C GLY A 19 -13.11 3.66 6.28
N VAL A 20 -13.36 2.48 5.69
CA VAL A 20 -12.38 1.40 5.66
C VAL A 20 -11.29 1.74 4.65
N ILE A 21 -10.02 1.59 5.05
CA ILE A 21 -8.89 1.77 4.16
C ILE A 21 -8.70 0.50 3.32
N ILE A 22 -8.87 0.62 2.00
CA ILE A 22 -8.56 -0.45 1.04
C ILE A 22 -7.12 -0.26 0.57
N LEU A 23 -6.21 -1.06 1.11
CA LEU A 23 -4.79 -1.04 0.78
C LEU A 23 -4.41 -2.32 0.02
N PRO A 24 -4.39 -2.31 -1.33
CA PRO A 24 -3.97 -3.46 -2.11
C PRO A 24 -2.47 -3.71 -1.94
N ALA A 25 -2.06 -4.98 -1.98
CA ALA A 25 -0.65 -5.39 -1.98
C ALA A 25 0.01 -5.11 -3.35
N SER A 26 0.06 -3.84 -3.73
CA SER A 26 0.59 -3.31 -4.99
C SER A 26 1.78 -2.39 -4.70
N PRO A 27 2.98 -2.94 -4.47
CA PRO A 27 4.13 -2.15 -4.05
C PRO A 27 4.61 -1.21 -5.15
N GLY A 28 5.06 -0.01 -4.76
CA GLY A 28 5.65 0.97 -5.66
C GLY A 28 7.12 0.70 -5.94
N PHE A 29 7.60 1.11 -7.13
CA PHE A 29 8.97 0.87 -7.60
C PHE A 29 9.87 2.12 -7.58
N TYR A 30 9.35 3.27 -7.14
CA TYR A 30 10.11 4.52 -7.11
C TYR A 30 11.31 4.50 -6.16
N GLY A 31 11.33 3.60 -5.17
CA GLY A 31 12.47 3.35 -4.29
C GLY A 31 13.55 2.46 -4.89
N GLN A 32 13.44 2.09 -6.18
CA GLN A 32 14.37 1.20 -6.90
C GLN A 32 14.74 -0.08 -6.09
N PRO A 33 13.75 -0.90 -5.69
CA PRO A 33 13.96 -2.07 -4.87
C PRO A 33 14.99 -3.02 -5.49
N LYS A 34 15.87 -3.59 -4.66
CA LYS A 34 16.93 -4.51 -5.08
C LYS A 34 16.59 -5.97 -4.77
N ARG A 35 15.66 -6.19 -3.84
CA ARG A 35 15.24 -7.52 -3.36
C ARG A 35 13.73 -7.55 -3.18
N ILE A 36 13.18 -8.77 -3.18
CA ILE A 36 11.74 -9.00 -2.90
C ILE A 36 11.36 -8.45 -1.53
N ALA A 37 12.24 -8.56 -0.53
CA ALA A 37 12.01 -8.00 0.80
C ALA A 37 11.69 -6.49 0.76
N ASP A 38 12.32 -5.74 -0.13
CA ASP A 38 12.11 -4.29 -0.23
C ASP A 38 10.67 -3.97 -0.75
N LEU A 39 10.07 -4.87 -1.54
CA LEU A 39 8.67 -4.78 -1.97
C LEU A 39 7.69 -5.12 -0.84
N VAL A 40 8.06 -6.07 0.02
CA VAL A 40 7.27 -6.39 1.22
C VAL A 40 7.31 -5.20 2.17
N ASP A 41 8.50 -4.68 2.47
CA ASP A 41 8.71 -3.51 3.33
C ASP A 41 7.92 -2.29 2.86
N PHE A 42 7.76 -2.10 1.53
CA PHE A 42 6.91 -1.04 0.99
C PHE A 42 5.46 -1.14 1.48
N VAL A 43 4.85 -2.32 1.38
CA VAL A 43 3.45 -2.52 1.78
C VAL A 43 3.31 -2.41 3.30
N VAL A 44 4.25 -2.99 4.05
CA VAL A 44 4.26 -2.92 5.52
C VAL A 44 4.41 -1.48 6.00
N ALA A 45 5.33 -0.70 5.43
CA ALA A 45 5.50 0.72 5.73
C ALA A 45 4.18 1.49 5.59
N ARG A 46 3.46 1.29 4.48
CA ARG A 46 2.16 1.96 4.25
C ARG A 46 1.08 1.54 5.26
N ILE A 47 1.12 0.30 5.76
CA ILE A 47 0.23 -0.17 6.81
C ILE A 47 0.56 0.53 8.14
N LEU A 48 1.84 0.54 8.52
CA LEU A 48 2.31 1.20 9.75
C LEU A 48 2.01 2.70 9.75
N ASP A 49 2.20 3.38 8.62
CA ASP A 49 1.80 4.79 8.40
C ASP A 49 0.31 5.03 8.76
N HIS A 50 -0.60 4.16 8.30
CA HIS A 50 -2.04 4.31 8.56
C HIS A 50 -2.44 3.93 10.00
N LEU A 51 -1.64 3.10 10.66
CA LEU A 51 -1.81 2.78 12.08
C LEU A 51 -1.20 3.83 13.01
N GLY A 52 -0.46 4.81 12.47
CA GLY A 52 0.24 5.83 13.26
C GLY A 52 1.42 5.26 14.05
N ILE A 53 2.02 4.17 13.58
CA ILE A 53 3.17 3.52 14.22
C ILE A 53 4.44 4.04 13.56
N GLU A 54 5.35 4.62 14.35
CA GLU A 54 6.66 5.07 13.85
C GLU A 54 7.52 3.87 13.38
N HIS A 55 8.15 4.01 12.23
CA HIS A 55 9.05 2.99 11.67
C HIS A 55 10.13 3.61 10.77
N SER A 56 11.19 2.85 10.54
CA SER A 56 12.29 3.20 9.64
C SER A 56 12.36 2.32 8.38
N ILE A 57 11.36 1.47 8.15
CA ILE A 57 11.27 0.60 6.97
C ILE A 57 10.62 1.30 5.77
N GLY A 58 11.06 0.96 4.57
CA GLY A 58 10.56 1.54 3.32
C GLY A 58 11.18 2.89 2.96
N VAL A 59 11.21 3.21 1.66
CA VAL A 59 11.65 4.53 1.16
C VAL A 59 10.42 5.40 1.00
N ARG A 60 10.35 6.51 1.74
CA ARG A 60 9.27 7.49 1.61
C ARG A 60 9.57 8.41 0.44
N TRP A 61 8.61 8.54 -0.48
CA TRP A 61 8.72 9.53 -1.55
C TRP A 61 8.63 10.94 -0.95
N THR A 62 9.66 11.76 -1.17
CA THR A 62 9.73 13.16 -0.67
C THR A 62 9.42 14.20 -1.75
N GLY A 63 9.09 13.78 -2.98
CA GLY A 63 8.95 14.69 -4.12
C GLY A 63 10.23 14.80 -4.95
N PRO A 64 10.18 15.46 -6.12
CA PRO A 64 11.39 15.87 -6.83
C PRO A 64 12.17 16.91 -6.02
N GLU A 65 13.49 16.86 -6.09
CA GLU A 65 14.35 18.04 -5.82
C GLU A 65 14.14 19.11 -6.90
#